data_AF-A0A843H038-F1
#
_entry.id   AF-A0A843H038-F1
#
_cell.length_a   1.000
_cell.length_b   1.000
_cell.length_c   1.000
_cell.angle_alpha   90.00
_cell.angle_beta   90.00
_cell.angle_gamma   90.00
#
_symmetry.space_group_name_H-M   'P 1'
#
loop_
_entity.id
_entity.type
_entity.pdbx_description
1 polymer ?
#
loop_
_entity_poly.entity_id
_entity_poly.type
_entity_poly.pdbx_seq_one_letter_code
_entity_poly.pdbx_strand_id
1 'polypeptide(L)'
;MEELAQYIMQKLGDKVYDELFIDPEDYNNLPAYEFYKEIVDNCNIEHPEIVKEFEKQQEKEYYDNLPKENIEASKVEADFNLACQITEDVLKHPTKYKLRKPDYGICRFIYTPFFNMTRTRSYMDLKDYLLKNSKGCLPKSTINCKKFYNQIVYIAKNYRNQF
;
A
#
# COMPACT_ATOMS: atom_id res chain seq x y z
N MET A 1 -5.49 10.64 13.71
CA MET A 1 -4.38 11.45 14.26
C MET A 1 -4.37 11.33 15.77
N GLU A 2 -5.46 11.68 16.47
CA GLU A 2 -5.57 11.52 17.92
C GLU A 2 -5.36 10.07 18.41
N GLU A 3 -5.98 9.07 17.77
CA GLU A 3 -5.79 7.65 18.14
C GLU A 3 -4.34 7.18 18.01
N LEU A 4 -3.63 7.64 16.96
CA LEU A 4 -2.21 7.32 16.77
C LEU A 4 -1.35 8.01 17.84
N ALA A 5 -1.63 9.28 18.16
CA ALA A 5 -0.91 10.00 19.20
C ALA A 5 -1.08 9.32 20.57
N GLN A 6 -2.30 8.90 20.91
CA GLN A 6 -2.58 8.15 22.14
C GLN A 6 -1.84 6.80 22.18
N TYR A 7 -1.80 6.08 21.06
CA TYR A 7 -1.04 4.84 20.95
C TYR A 7 0.46 5.06 21.14
N ILE A 8 1.02 6.12 20.54
CA ILE A 8 2.43 6.49 20.71
C ILE A 8 2.73 6.80 22.17
N MET A 9 1.90 7.63 22.82
CA MET A 9 2.03 7.94 24.25
C MET A 9 1.95 6.68 25.11
N GLN A 10 1.08 5.72 24.77
CA GLN A 10 0.99 4.45 25.49
C GLN A 10 2.24 3.57 25.29
N LYS A 11 2.84 3.58 24.10
CA LYS A 11 4.02 2.79 23.77
C LYS A 11 5.30 3.33 24.39
N LEU A 12 5.48 4.65 24.33
CA LEU A 12 6.66 5.33 24.86
C LEU A 12 6.51 5.63 26.36
N GLY A 13 5.28 5.70 26.87
CA GLY A 13 5.00 6.03 28.26
C GLY A 13 5.59 7.38 28.65
N ASP A 14 6.21 7.45 29.82
CA ASP A 14 6.84 8.68 30.34
C ASP A 14 8.00 9.18 29.47
N LYS A 15 8.56 8.32 28.62
CA LYS A 15 9.67 8.69 27.72
C LYS A 15 9.21 9.45 26.49
N VAL A 16 7.91 9.62 26.27
CA VAL A 16 7.38 10.31 25.09
C VAL A 16 7.95 11.73 24.94
N TYR A 17 8.18 12.43 26.06
CA TYR A 17 8.77 13.77 26.04
C TYR A 17 10.26 13.75 25.67
N ASP A 18 11.01 12.82 26.24
CA ASP A 18 12.46 12.71 26.00
C ASP A 18 12.78 12.13 24.62
N GLU A 19 12.09 11.06 24.20
CA GLU A 19 12.34 10.35 22.95
C GLU A 19 11.77 11.08 21.73
N LEU A 20 10.73 11.91 21.90
CA LEU A 20 10.18 12.73 20.81
C LEU A 20 10.59 14.21 20.87
N PHE A 21 11.47 14.58 21.80
CA PHE A 21 11.93 15.95 22.00
C PHE A 21 10.79 16.97 22.20
N ILE A 22 9.76 16.58 22.95
CA ILE A 22 8.56 17.40 23.23
C ILE A 22 8.71 18.04 24.61
N ASP A 23 8.42 19.33 24.73
CA ASP A 23 8.43 20.00 26.03
C ASP A 23 7.24 19.51 26.87
N PRO A 24 7.45 19.01 28.10
CA PRO A 24 6.34 18.65 28.99
C PRO A 24 5.35 19.80 29.25
N GLU A 25 5.79 21.06 29.12
CA GLU A 25 4.91 22.22 29.25
C GLU A 25 3.90 22.34 28.09
N ASP A 26 4.21 21.80 26.92
CA ASP A 26 3.33 21.85 25.74
C ASP A 26 2.02 21.11 25.97
N TYR A 27 2.01 20.08 26.82
CA TYR A 27 0.80 19.36 27.21
C TYR A 27 -0.27 20.29 27.82
N ASN A 28 0.15 21.29 28.59
CA ASN A 28 -0.75 22.22 29.27
C ASN A 28 -1.02 23.50 28.46
N ASN A 29 -0.10 23.86 27.57
CA ASN A 29 -0.08 25.15 26.89
C ASN A 29 -0.60 25.09 25.45
N LEU A 30 -0.50 23.94 24.77
CA LEU A 30 -0.98 23.78 23.40
C LEU A 30 -2.43 23.31 23.35
N PRO A 31 -3.20 23.73 22.33
CA PRO A 31 -4.46 23.08 21.98
C PRO A 31 -4.22 21.59 21.73
N ALA A 32 -5.12 20.72 22.22
CA ALA A 32 -4.97 19.27 22.15
C ALA A 32 -4.64 18.75 20.73
N TYR A 33 -5.20 19.39 19.69
CA TYR A 33 -4.89 19.05 18.30
C TYR A 33 -3.42 19.28 17.93
N GLU A 34 -2.85 20.45 18.30
CA GLU A 34 -1.45 20.79 17.99
C GLU A 34 -0.50 19.88 18.75
N PHE A 35 -0.80 19.60 20.03
CA PHE A 35 -0.03 18.66 20.85
C PHE A 35 0.00 17.24 20.25
N TYR A 36 -1.16 16.70 19.85
CA TYR A 36 -1.20 15.36 19.23
C TYR A 36 -0.54 15.33 17.85
N LYS A 37 -0.62 16.42 17.10
CA LYS A 37 0.06 16.53 15.82
C LYS A 37 1.57 16.51 16.01
N GLU A 38 2.09 17.25 16.99
CA GLU A 38 3.52 17.26 17.32
C GLU A 38 4.03 15.87 17.75
N ILE A 39 3.29 15.14 18.58
CA ILE A 39 3.60 13.74 18.91
C ILE A 39 3.70 12.87 17.65
N VAL A 40 2.73 12.98 16.75
CA VAL A 40 2.71 12.16 15.53
C VAL A 40 3.83 12.56 14.57
N ASP A 41 4.06 13.85 14.38
CA ASP A 41 5.07 14.38 13.46
C ASP A 41 6.48 13.99 13.93
N ASN A 42 6.78 14.13 15.23
CA ASN A 42 8.09 13.73 15.77
C ASN A 42 8.26 12.21 15.79
N CYS A 43 7.22 11.44 16.12
CA CYS A 43 7.28 9.98 16.12
C CYS A 43 7.46 9.39 14.71
N ASN A 44 6.90 10.01 13.67
CA ASN A 44 7.16 9.61 12.27
C ASN A 44 8.65 9.69 11.89
N ILE A 45 9.42 10.54 12.57
CA ILE A 45 10.84 10.76 12.31
C ILE A 45 11.68 9.84 13.21
N GLU A 46 11.47 9.91 14.52
CA GLU A 46 12.32 9.24 15.50
C GLU A 46 11.98 7.75 15.66
N HIS A 47 10.69 7.40 15.56
CA HIS A 47 10.17 6.05 15.80
C HIS A 47 9.17 5.57 14.73
N PRO A 48 9.55 5.58 13.43
CA PRO A 48 8.66 5.18 12.35
C PRO A 48 8.17 3.72 12.48
N GLU A 49 8.86 2.87 13.24
CA GLU A 49 8.43 1.52 13.56
C GLU A 49 7.16 1.47 14.41
N ILE A 50 6.95 2.42 15.32
CA ILE A 50 5.76 2.49 16.19
C ILE A 50 4.52 2.83 15.35
N VAL A 51 4.67 3.80 14.44
CA VAL A 51 3.60 4.18 13.50
C VAL A 51 3.24 3.01 12.59
N LYS A 52 4.24 2.32 12.03
CA LYS A 52 4.02 1.11 11.21
C LYS A 52 3.38 -0.03 12.01
N GLU A 53 3.69 -0.16 13.29
CA GLU A 53 3.04 -1.15 14.16
C GLU A 53 1.55 -0.82 14.31
N PHE A 54 1.23 0.45 14.58
CA PHE A 54 -0.15 0.92 14.70
C PHE A 54 -0.95 0.69 13.41
N GLU A 55 -0.39 1.05 12.26
CA GLU A 55 -1.02 0.81 10.95
C GLU A 55 -1.30 -0.68 10.71
N LYS A 56 -0.36 -1.56 11.07
CA LYS A 56 -0.57 -3.01 10.98
C LYS A 56 -1.64 -3.51 11.94
N GLN A 57 -1.75 -2.93 13.13
CA GLN A 57 -2.80 -3.28 14.08
C GLN A 57 -4.17 -2.83 13.56
N GLN A 58 -4.29 -1.60 13.06
CA GLN A 58 -5.52 -1.11 12.42
C GLN A 58 -5.90 -1.96 11.20
N GLU A 59 -4.92 -2.32 10.37
CA GLU A 59 -5.14 -3.19 9.22
C GLU A 59 -5.64 -4.57 9.67
N LYS A 60 -5.03 -5.14 10.71
CA LYS A 60 -5.45 -6.43 11.27
C LYS A 60 -6.87 -6.36 11.85
N GLU A 61 -7.18 -5.34 12.65
CA GLU A 61 -8.51 -5.14 13.23
C GLU A 61 -9.58 -4.91 12.16
N TYR A 62 -9.24 -4.16 11.11
CA TYR A 62 -10.11 -3.99 9.95
C TYR A 62 -10.43 -5.34 9.29
N TYR A 63 -9.43 -6.20 9.07
CA TYR A 63 -9.65 -7.53 8.51
C TYR A 63 -10.35 -8.50 9.46
N ASP A 64 -10.09 -8.43 10.77
CA ASP A 64 -10.74 -9.29 11.76
C ASP A 64 -12.24 -8.96 11.90
N ASN A 65 -12.64 -7.72 11.64
CA ASN A 65 -14.04 -7.27 11.67
C ASN A 65 -14.79 -7.44 10.32
N LEU A 66 -14.12 -7.90 9.27
CA LEU A 66 -14.75 -8.19 7.98
C LEU A 66 -15.36 -9.61 7.98
N PRO A 67 -16.55 -9.82 7.40
CA PRO A 67 -17.08 -11.17 7.16
C PRO A 67 -16.06 -11.99 6.34
N LYS A 68 -15.83 -13.27 6.67
CA LYS A 68 -14.82 -14.13 6.02
C LYS A 68 -14.83 -14.10 4.49
N GLU A 69 -16.01 -14.03 3.88
CA GLU A 69 -16.21 -13.92 2.43
C GLU A 69 -15.64 -12.60 1.85
N ASN A 70 -15.71 -11.53 2.64
CA ASN A 70 -15.13 -10.22 2.32
C ASN A 70 -13.64 -10.14 2.69
N ILE A 71 -13.10 -10.95 3.60
CA ILE A 71 -11.66 -10.97 3.93
C ILE A 71 -10.84 -11.48 2.74
N GLU A 72 -11.26 -12.57 2.09
CA GLU A 72 -10.58 -13.07 0.89
C GLU A 72 -10.74 -12.12 -0.30
N ALA A 73 -11.93 -11.55 -0.50
CA ALA A 73 -12.15 -10.55 -1.53
C ALA A 73 -11.29 -9.30 -1.31
N SER A 74 -11.27 -8.76 -0.08
CA SER A 74 -10.57 -7.54 0.33
C SER A 74 -9.06 -7.71 0.39
N LYS A 75 -8.52 -8.84 0.89
CA LYS A 75 -7.07 -9.13 0.80
C LYS A 75 -6.60 -9.24 -0.64
N VAL A 76 -7.39 -9.90 -1.50
CA VAL A 76 -7.10 -9.97 -2.94
C VAL A 76 -7.26 -8.60 -3.61
N GLU A 77 -8.09 -7.70 -3.07
CA GLU A 77 -8.31 -6.34 -3.55
C GLU A 77 -7.19 -5.36 -3.14
N ALA A 78 -6.77 -5.40 -1.87
CA ALA A 78 -5.59 -4.70 -1.37
C ALA A 78 -4.32 -5.20 -2.07
N ASP A 79 -4.12 -6.52 -2.17
CA ASP A 79 -3.01 -7.11 -2.92
C ASP A 79 -3.02 -6.72 -4.40
N PHE A 80 -4.21 -6.56 -5.01
CA PHE A 80 -4.31 -6.19 -6.42
C PHE A 80 -4.07 -4.69 -6.66
N ASN A 81 -4.57 -3.81 -5.79
CA ASN A 81 -4.31 -2.37 -5.87
C ASN A 81 -2.85 -2.07 -5.59
N LEU A 82 -2.27 -2.68 -4.56
CA LEU A 82 -0.84 -2.64 -4.28
C LEU A 82 -0.06 -3.24 -5.46
N ALA A 83 -0.55 -4.32 -6.07
CA ALA A 83 0.08 -4.88 -7.25
C ALA A 83 0.02 -3.97 -8.47
N CYS A 84 -1.06 -3.23 -8.66
CA CYS A 84 -1.20 -2.25 -9.73
C CYS A 84 -0.27 -1.06 -9.51
N GLN A 85 -0.18 -0.54 -8.28
CA GLN A 85 0.71 0.55 -7.91
C GLN A 85 2.19 0.16 -8.06
N ILE A 86 2.60 -0.99 -7.52
CA ILE A 86 3.97 -1.51 -7.66
C ILE A 86 4.27 -1.79 -9.14
N THR A 87 3.34 -2.38 -9.88
CA THR A 87 3.54 -2.62 -11.31
C THR A 87 3.72 -1.30 -12.05
N GLU A 88 2.89 -0.29 -11.77
CA GLU A 88 3.03 1.03 -12.37
C GLU A 88 4.39 1.68 -12.03
N ASP A 89 4.83 1.60 -10.77
CA ASP A 89 6.07 2.20 -10.30
C ASP A 89 7.32 1.49 -10.86
N VAL A 90 7.32 0.15 -10.87
CA VAL A 90 8.33 -0.67 -11.54
C VAL A 90 8.43 -0.31 -13.03
N LEU A 91 7.30 -0.03 -13.66
CA LEU A 91 7.24 0.33 -15.07
C LEU A 91 7.69 1.78 -15.35
N LYS A 92 7.41 2.73 -14.44
CA LYS A 92 7.84 4.13 -14.53
C LYS A 92 9.30 4.33 -14.13
N HIS A 93 9.80 3.52 -13.20
CA HIS A 93 11.14 3.62 -12.62
C HIS A 93 11.92 2.30 -12.69
N PRO A 94 12.12 1.72 -13.89
CA PRO A 94 12.71 0.40 -14.04
C PRO A 94 14.13 0.29 -13.47
N THR A 95 14.88 1.40 -13.38
CA THR A 95 16.24 1.44 -12.82
C THR A 95 16.28 1.47 -11.29
N LYS A 96 15.16 1.81 -10.62
CA LYS A 96 15.05 1.75 -9.16
C LYS A 96 14.88 0.32 -8.66
N TYR A 97 14.37 -0.57 -9.52
CA TYR A 97 14.15 -1.98 -9.20
C TYR A 97 15.24 -2.85 -9.83
N LYS A 98 15.81 -3.76 -9.04
CA LYS A 98 16.75 -4.77 -9.54
C LYS A 98 15.98 -5.90 -10.22
N LEU A 99 15.30 -5.60 -11.33
CA LEU A 99 14.56 -6.60 -12.09
C LEU A 99 15.51 -7.62 -12.72
N ARG A 100 15.12 -8.89 -12.69
CA ARG A 100 15.82 -9.92 -13.47
C ARG A 100 15.54 -9.72 -14.96
N LYS A 101 16.48 -10.11 -15.83
CA LYS A 101 16.35 -10.03 -17.30
C LYS A 101 15.03 -10.62 -17.86
N PRO A 102 14.49 -11.75 -17.36
CA PRO A 102 13.19 -12.27 -17.80
C PRO A 102 12.02 -11.37 -17.40
N ASP A 103 12.09 -10.76 -16.21
CA ASP A 103 11.03 -9.93 -15.65
C ASP A 103 10.93 -8.60 -16.41
N TYR A 104 12.05 -8.08 -16.95
CA TYR A 104 12.04 -6.97 -17.92
C TYR A 104 11.20 -7.26 -19.17
N GLY A 105 11.30 -8.48 -19.72
CA GLY A 105 10.50 -8.89 -20.88
C GLY A 105 9.01 -8.94 -20.57
N ILE A 106 8.66 -9.42 -19.37
CA ILE A 106 7.28 -9.45 -18.87
C ILE A 106 6.76 -8.01 -18.71
N CYS A 107 7.50 -7.14 -18.03
CA CYS A 107 7.15 -5.73 -17.84
C CYS A 107 6.89 -5.02 -19.17
N ARG A 108 7.78 -5.18 -20.17
CA ARG A 108 7.59 -4.57 -21.50
C ARG A 108 6.35 -5.10 -22.22
N PHE A 109 6.04 -6.37 -22.07
CA PHE A 109 4.86 -6.99 -22.68
C PHE A 109 3.55 -6.50 -22.06
N ILE A 110 3.52 -6.25 -20.75
CA ILE A 110 2.32 -5.80 -20.05
C ILE A 110 2.18 -4.28 -19.99
N TYR A 111 3.24 -3.51 -20.22
CA TYR A 111 3.28 -2.05 -20.05
C TYR A 111 2.19 -1.30 -20.81
N THR A 112 2.20 -1.38 -22.15
CA THR A 112 1.29 -0.61 -22.99
C THR A 112 -0.19 -0.99 -22.74
N PRO A 113 -0.56 -2.28 -22.67
CA PRO A 113 -1.92 -2.66 -22.33
C PRO A 113 -2.34 -2.22 -20.91
N PHE A 114 -1.43 -2.32 -19.93
CA PHE A 114 -1.71 -1.91 -18.55
C PHE A 114 -2.00 -0.42 -18.48
N PHE A 115 -1.08 0.39 -19.01
CA PHE A 115 -1.22 1.84 -19.03
C PHE A 115 -2.48 2.32 -19.77
N ASN A 116 -2.83 1.69 -20.90
CA ASN A 116 -4.04 2.04 -21.63
C ASN A 116 -5.32 1.74 -20.84
N MET A 117 -5.33 0.65 -20.07
CA MET A 117 -6.46 0.30 -19.22
C MET A 117 -6.55 1.25 -18.02
N THR A 118 -5.43 1.55 -17.34
CA THR A 118 -5.42 2.41 -16.15
C THR A 118 -5.70 3.88 -16.47
N ARG A 119 -5.50 4.32 -17.72
CA ARG A 119 -5.93 5.66 -18.20
C ARG A 119 -7.45 5.82 -18.31
N THR A 120 -8.18 4.72 -18.46
CA THR A 120 -9.62 4.75 -18.77
C THR A 120 -10.47 4.07 -17.71
N ARG A 121 -9.84 3.42 -16.72
CA ARG A 121 -10.47 2.60 -15.69
C ARG A 121 -9.69 2.72 -14.38
N SER A 122 -10.39 2.71 -13.25
CA SER A 122 -9.74 2.57 -11.94
C SER A 122 -9.08 1.19 -11.81
N TYR A 123 -8.21 1.01 -10.81
CA TYR A 123 -7.59 -0.29 -10.54
C TYR A 123 -8.63 -1.37 -10.16
N MET A 124 -9.70 -0.98 -9.47
CA MET A 124 -10.82 -1.88 -9.17
C MET A 124 -11.54 -2.33 -10.44
N ASP A 125 -11.88 -1.40 -11.33
CA ASP A 125 -12.54 -1.72 -12.60
C ASP A 125 -11.67 -2.58 -13.51
N LEU A 126 -10.34 -2.44 -13.42
CA LEU A 126 -9.39 -3.27 -14.15
C LEU A 126 -9.38 -4.71 -13.61
N LYS A 127 -9.33 -4.87 -12.29
CA LYS A 127 -9.40 -6.19 -11.63
C LYS A 127 -10.63 -6.95 -12.08
N ASP A 128 -11.80 -6.33 -11.92
CA ASP A 128 -13.08 -6.94 -12.22
C ASP A 128 -13.22 -7.24 -13.70
N TYR A 129 -12.73 -6.34 -14.57
CA TYR A 129 -12.68 -6.57 -16.00
C TYR A 129 -11.85 -7.81 -16.34
N LEU A 130 -10.65 -7.95 -15.77
CA LEU A 130 -9.74 -9.06 -16.08
C LEU A 130 -10.28 -10.40 -15.57
N LEU A 131 -10.91 -10.41 -14.38
CA LEU A 131 -11.51 -11.60 -13.80
C LEU A 131 -12.76 -12.04 -14.59
N LYS A 132 -13.66 -11.10 -14.88
CA LYS A 132 -14.88 -11.36 -15.66
C LYS A 132 -14.57 -11.84 -17.07
N ASN A 133 -13.49 -11.34 -17.67
CA ASN A 133 -13.06 -11.70 -19.03
C ASN A 133 -11.88 -12.68 -19.03
N SER A 134 -11.66 -13.45 -17.96
CA SER A 134 -10.48 -14.32 -17.78
C SER A 134 -10.26 -15.34 -18.92
N LYS A 135 -11.34 -15.79 -19.58
CA LYS A 135 -11.29 -16.68 -20.75
C LYS A 135 -11.03 -15.95 -22.08
N GLY A 136 -11.12 -14.62 -22.10
CA GLY A 136 -10.98 -13.77 -23.28
C GLY A 136 -9.63 -13.07 -23.36
N CYS A 137 -9.52 -12.15 -24.32
CA CYS A 137 -8.37 -11.27 -24.49
C CYS A 137 -8.72 -9.82 -24.16
N LEU A 138 -7.70 -9.02 -23.86
CA LEU A 138 -7.83 -7.58 -23.71
C LEU A 138 -8.43 -6.95 -24.98
N PRO A 139 -9.17 -5.83 -24.85
CA PRO A 139 -9.75 -5.16 -26.00
C PRO A 139 -8.68 -4.85 -27.06
N LYS A 140 -8.96 -5.20 -28.31
CA LYS A 140 -8.07 -4.93 -29.46
C LYS A 140 -6.66 -5.54 -29.31
N SER A 141 -6.54 -6.65 -28.58
CA SER A 141 -5.27 -7.33 -28.32
C SER A 141 -5.45 -8.85 -28.31
N THR A 142 -4.36 -9.58 -28.55
CA THR A 142 -4.28 -11.04 -28.41
C THR A 142 -3.86 -11.48 -27.00
N ILE A 143 -3.69 -10.52 -26.09
CA ILE A 143 -3.25 -10.78 -24.72
C ILE A 143 -4.42 -11.33 -23.90
N ASN A 144 -4.31 -12.58 -23.46
CA ASN A 144 -5.30 -13.20 -22.58
C ASN A 144 -5.39 -12.48 -21.22
N CYS A 145 -6.62 -12.19 -20.77
CA CYS A 145 -6.88 -11.43 -19.54
C CYS A 145 -6.37 -12.14 -18.29
N LYS A 146 -6.53 -13.47 -18.18
CA LYS A 146 -6.03 -14.23 -17.03
C LYS A 146 -4.50 -14.24 -16.98
N LYS A 147 -3.84 -14.40 -18.12
CA LYS A 147 -2.38 -14.34 -18.22
C LYS A 147 -1.86 -12.96 -17.84
N PHE A 148 -2.53 -11.91 -18.31
CA PHE A 148 -2.20 -10.53 -17.99
C PHE A 148 -2.34 -10.22 -16.49
N TYR A 149 -3.46 -10.62 -15.88
CA TYR A 149 -3.68 -10.54 -14.44
C TYR A 149 -2.55 -11.23 -13.65
N ASN A 150 -2.22 -12.48 -14.01
CA ASN A 150 -1.17 -13.24 -13.34
C ASN A 150 0.21 -12.58 -13.46
N GLN A 151 0.51 -11.92 -14.58
CA GLN A 151 1.78 -11.22 -14.78
C GLN A 151 1.89 -9.96 -13.90
N ILE A 152 0.81 -9.18 -13.78
CA ILE A 152 0.75 -8.02 -12.86
C ILE A 152 0.99 -8.48 -11.43
N VAL A 153 0.25 -9.50 -10.98
CA VAL A 153 0.38 -10.04 -9.62
C VAL A 153 1.79 -10.62 -9.37
N TYR A 154 2.37 -11.29 -10.36
CA TYR A 154 3.72 -11.85 -10.27
C TYR A 154 4.80 -10.76 -10.11
N ILE A 155 4.75 -9.70 -10.91
CA ILE A 155 5.72 -8.59 -10.80
C ILE A 155 5.58 -7.92 -9.43
N ALA A 156 4.35 -7.60 -9.03
CA ALA A 156 4.10 -7.02 -7.72
C ALA A 156 4.64 -7.86 -6.56
N LYS A 157 4.30 -9.15 -6.49
CA LYS A 157 4.72 -10.03 -5.38
C LYS A 157 6.23 -10.15 -5.26
N ASN A 158 6.94 -10.19 -6.38
CA ASN A 158 8.39 -10.37 -6.37
C ASN A 158 9.17 -9.09 -6.03
N TYR A 159 8.56 -7.92 -6.26
CA TYR A 159 9.24 -6.64 -6.12
C TYR A 159 8.65 -5.73 -5.02
N ARG A 160 7.62 -6.18 -4.29
CA ARG A 160 6.96 -5.44 -3.20
C ARG A 160 7.87 -4.95 -2.08
N ASN A 161 8.96 -5.66 -1.78
CA ASN A 161 9.89 -5.30 -0.70
C ASN A 161 11.00 -4.34 -1.18
N GLN A 162 10.97 -3.93 -2.45
CA GLN A 162 11.87 -2.89 -3.00
C GLN A 162 11.17 -1.51 -3.02
N PHE A 163 9.94 -1.46 -2.50
CA PHE A 163 9.13 -0.25 -2.29
C PHE A 163 9.30 0.23 -0.84
#